data_AF-A0A7L1YAL6-F1
#
_entry.id   AF-A0A7L1YAL6-F1
#
_cell.length_a   1.000
_cell.length_b   1.000
_cell.length_c   1.000
_cell.angle_alpha   90.00
_cell.angle_beta   90.00
_cell.angle_gamma   90.00
#
_symmetry.space_group_name_H-M   'P 1'
#
loop_
_entity.id
_entity.type
_entity.pdbx_description
1 polymer ?
#
loop_
_entity_poly.entity_id
_entity_poly.type
_entity_poly.pdbx_seq_one_letter_code
_entity_poly.pdbx_strand_id
1 'polypeptide(L)'
;EKLCISEPSNAYDFGQVVNAVNASKDEAACADLLTVTDPKKLPVLLSNKLEGKILLIFIRSLKHYVAGKDPDLVYQHLFYLSKAERFKVVLALLSKNEKEEVQQLFDLLSENESDQYSVEDLESLRKVYEL
;
A
#
# COMPACT_ATOMS: atom_id res chain seq x y z
N GLU A 1 -3.02 -13.87 18.69
CA GLU A 1 -1.64 -14.27 18.33
C GLU A 1 -1.08 -13.27 17.34
N LYS A 2 0.19 -12.89 17.45
CA LYS A 2 0.85 -12.01 16.46
C LYS A 2 1.15 -12.85 15.22
N LEU A 3 0.72 -12.40 14.04
CA LEU A 3 1.05 -13.10 12.80
C LEU A 3 2.57 -13.02 12.58
N CYS A 4 3.22 -14.18 12.40
CA CYS A 4 4.63 -14.22 12.01
C CYS A 4 4.71 -13.99 10.50
N ILE A 5 5.34 -12.89 10.09
CA ILE A 5 5.42 -12.49 8.69
C ILE A 5 6.80 -12.87 8.15
N SER A 6 6.81 -13.53 6.99
CA SER A 6 8.02 -13.88 6.24
C SER A 6 7.85 -13.43 4.79
N GLU A 7 8.96 -13.21 4.07
CA GLU A 7 8.90 -12.80 2.66
C GLU A 7 8.14 -13.86 1.84
N PRO A 8 7.04 -13.49 1.16
CA PRO A 8 6.28 -14.43 0.36
C PRO A 8 7.03 -14.75 -0.94
N SER A 9 7.14 -16.03 -1.25
CA SER A 9 7.89 -16.51 -2.42
C SER A 9 7.11 -16.38 -3.73
N ASN A 10 5.78 -16.29 -3.67
CA ASN A 10 4.89 -16.22 -4.85
C ASN A 10 3.55 -15.53 -4.50
N ALA A 11 2.73 -15.30 -5.52
CA ALA A 11 1.43 -14.62 -5.39
C ALA A 11 0.43 -15.38 -4.51
N TYR A 12 0.49 -16.70 -4.45
CA TYR A 12 -0.39 -17.50 -3.60
C TYR A 12 -0.04 -17.29 -2.13
N ASP A 13 1.23 -17.38 -1.75
CA ASP A 13 1.69 -17.12 -0.38
C ASP A 13 1.39 -15.68 0.05
N PHE A 14 1.68 -14.70 -0.81
CA PHE A 14 1.34 -13.30 -0.54
C PHE A 14 -0.17 -13.14 -0.30
N GLY A 15 -1.00 -13.73 -1.16
CA GLY A 15 -2.45 -13.69 -1.01
C GLY A 15 -2.94 -14.32 0.29
N GLN A 16 -2.34 -15.42 0.77
CA GLN A 16 -2.71 -16.02 2.05
C GLN A 16 -2.41 -15.10 3.23
N VAL A 17 -1.21 -14.51 3.26
CA VAL A 17 -0.82 -13.59 4.34
C VAL A 17 -1.69 -12.33 4.31
N VAL A 18 -1.92 -11.74 3.13
CA VAL A 18 -2.80 -10.57 2.96
C VAL A 18 -4.22 -10.85 3.45
N ASN A 19 -4.77 -12.01 3.12
CA ASN A 19 -6.09 -12.39 3.61
C ASN A 19 -6.11 -12.56 5.13
N ALA A 20 -5.07 -13.13 5.72
CA ALA A 20 -4.96 -13.30 7.17
C ALA A 20 -4.84 -11.95 7.92
N VAL A 21 -3.98 -11.04 7.45
CA VAL A 21 -3.85 -9.69 8.04
C VAL A 21 -5.14 -8.88 7.87
N ASN A 22 -5.81 -8.98 6.72
CA ASN A 22 -7.08 -8.30 6.47
C ASN A 22 -8.22 -8.87 7.35
N ALA A 23 -8.27 -10.19 7.55
CA ALA A 23 -9.26 -10.83 8.42
C ALA A 23 -9.07 -10.44 9.89
N SER A 24 -7.82 -10.33 10.34
CA SER A 24 -7.47 -9.91 11.71
C SER A 24 -7.41 -8.39 11.89
N LYS A 25 -7.46 -7.61 10.79
CA LYS A 25 -7.23 -6.16 10.75
C LYS A 25 -5.90 -5.75 11.39
N ASP A 26 -4.89 -6.61 11.26
CA ASP A 26 -3.56 -6.39 11.85
C ASP A 26 -2.71 -5.51 10.92
N GLU A 27 -2.83 -4.20 11.09
CA GLU A 27 -2.07 -3.20 10.33
C GLU A 27 -0.56 -3.28 10.60
N ALA A 28 -0.15 -3.70 11.81
CA ALA A 28 1.26 -3.84 12.14
C ALA A 28 1.88 -5.02 11.39
N ALA A 29 1.20 -6.18 11.39
CA ALA A 29 1.64 -7.35 10.61
C ALA A 29 1.60 -7.06 9.10
N CYS A 30 0.63 -6.29 8.63
CA CYS A 30 0.58 -5.87 7.24
C CYS A 30 1.72 -4.89 6.88
N ALA A 31 2.14 -4.02 7.80
CA ALA A 31 3.31 -3.18 7.60
C ALA A 31 4.61 -3.99 7.56
N ASP A 32 4.74 -4.99 8.44
CA ASP A 32 5.87 -5.94 8.42
C ASP A 32 5.91 -6.66 7.06
N LEU A 33 4.76 -7.09 6.52
CA LEU A 33 4.66 -7.73 5.20
C LEU A 33 5.11 -6.81 4.08
N LEU A 34 4.64 -5.57 4.06
CA LEU A 34 5.03 -4.59 3.05
C LEU A 34 6.53 -4.29 3.13
N THR A 35 7.07 -4.17 4.35
CA THR A 35 8.50 -3.87 4.57
C THR A 35 9.42 -4.98 4.04
N VAL A 36 9.03 -6.25 4.16
CA VAL A 36 9.83 -7.38 3.61
C VAL A 36 9.54 -7.67 2.15
N THR A 37 8.54 -7.03 1.54
CA THR A 37 8.14 -7.25 0.15
C THR A 37 8.74 -6.19 -0.74
N ASP A 38 9.56 -6.59 -1.72
CA ASP A 38 10.01 -5.65 -2.76
C ASP A 38 8.80 -5.00 -3.47
N PRO A 39 8.64 -3.66 -3.41
CA PRO A 39 7.51 -2.96 -4.02
C PRO A 39 7.32 -3.32 -5.51
N LYS A 40 8.39 -3.60 -6.24
CA LYS A 40 8.34 -3.99 -7.67
C LYS A 40 7.61 -5.30 -7.91
N LYS A 41 7.65 -6.23 -6.95
CA LYS A 41 6.97 -7.54 -7.04
C LYS A 41 5.49 -7.42 -6.71
N LEU A 42 5.08 -6.38 -5.99
CA LEU A 42 3.72 -6.19 -5.48
C LEU A 42 2.61 -6.32 -6.55
N PRO A 43 2.74 -5.74 -7.77
CA PRO A 43 1.73 -5.92 -8.81
C PRO A 43 1.53 -7.39 -9.21
N VAL A 44 2.62 -8.14 -9.30
CA VAL A 44 2.62 -9.56 -9.68
C VAL A 44 2.09 -10.43 -8.53
N LEU A 45 2.49 -10.11 -7.29
CA LEU A 45 2.04 -10.80 -6.09
C LEU A 45 0.54 -10.60 -5.83
N LEU A 46 0.03 -9.40 -6.12
CA LEU A 46 -1.41 -9.12 -6.05
C LEU A 46 -2.18 -9.77 -7.20
N SER A 47 -1.63 -9.83 -8.41
CA SER A 47 -2.32 -10.37 -9.59
C SER A 47 -3.75 -9.78 -9.69
N ASN A 48 -4.79 -10.61 -9.67
CA ASN A 48 -6.19 -10.20 -9.66
C ASN A 48 -6.84 -10.15 -8.25
N LYS A 49 -6.05 -10.27 -7.18
CA LYS A 49 -6.52 -10.35 -5.79
C LYS A 49 -6.63 -9.01 -5.09
N LEU A 50 -6.25 -7.90 -5.73
CA LEU A 50 -6.46 -6.58 -5.14
C LEU A 50 -7.96 -6.28 -5.02
N GLU A 51 -8.37 -5.92 -3.81
CA GLU A 51 -9.74 -5.57 -3.42
C GLU A 51 -9.70 -4.30 -2.55
N GLY A 52 -10.82 -3.58 -2.42
CA GLY A 52 -10.88 -2.32 -1.66
C GLY A 52 -10.38 -2.44 -0.22
N LYS A 53 -10.78 -3.52 0.48
CA LYS A 53 -10.31 -3.79 1.85
C LYS A 53 -8.79 -4.04 1.93
N ILE A 54 -8.24 -4.73 0.93
CA ILE A 54 -6.81 -5.00 0.83
C ILE A 54 -6.03 -3.72 0.54
N LEU A 55 -6.52 -2.89 -0.38
CA LEU A 55 -5.92 -1.58 -0.65
C LEU A 55 -5.92 -0.75 0.64
N LEU A 56 -7.04 -0.68 1.36
CA LEU A 56 -7.14 0.14 2.57
C LEU A 56 -6.27 -0.34 3.71
N ILE A 57 -6.15 -1.66 3.94
CA ILE A 57 -5.22 -2.13 4.97
C ILE A 57 -3.78 -1.77 4.59
N PHE A 58 -3.39 -1.81 3.32
CA PHE A 58 -2.08 -1.32 2.90
C PHE A 58 -1.89 0.17 3.19
N ILE A 59 -2.84 1.01 2.78
CA ILE A 59 -2.78 2.45 3.01
C ILE A 59 -2.63 2.77 4.51
N ARG A 60 -3.45 2.15 5.37
CA ARG A 60 -3.39 2.37 6.83
C ARG A 60 -2.09 1.86 7.44
N SER A 61 -1.63 0.69 7.01
CA SER A 61 -0.38 0.10 7.49
C SER A 61 0.83 0.97 7.13
N LEU A 62 0.89 1.45 5.89
CA LEU A 62 1.92 2.38 5.43
C LEU A 62 1.85 3.69 6.22
N LYS A 63 0.65 4.26 6.38
CA LYS A 63 0.41 5.51 7.11
C LYS A 63 0.89 5.44 8.55
N HIS A 64 0.51 4.39 9.29
CA HIS A 64 0.74 4.32 10.73
C HIS A 64 2.11 3.76 11.12
N TYR A 65 2.70 2.87 10.31
CA TYR A 65 3.89 2.11 10.74
C TYR A 65 5.14 2.35 9.90
N VAL A 66 5.00 2.86 8.67
CA VAL A 66 6.10 2.98 7.70
C VAL A 66 6.42 4.44 7.35
N ALA A 67 5.42 5.30 7.15
CA ALA A 67 5.61 6.68 6.67
C ALA A 67 6.57 7.52 7.51
N GLY A 68 6.54 7.38 8.85
CA GLY A 68 7.45 8.09 9.74
C GLY A 68 8.86 7.49 9.86
N LYS A 69 9.12 6.34 9.24
CA LYS A 69 10.42 5.64 9.28
C LYS A 69 11.11 5.63 7.92
N ASP A 70 10.33 5.37 6.87
CA ASP A 70 10.83 5.20 5.50
C ASP A 70 9.78 5.72 4.50
N PRO A 71 9.72 7.04 4.28
CA PRO A 71 8.76 7.66 3.36
C PRO A 71 9.01 7.24 1.90
N ASP A 72 10.26 6.94 1.55
CA ASP A 72 10.63 6.46 0.21
C ASP A 72 10.00 5.10 -0.10
N LEU A 73 10.06 4.17 0.85
CA LEU A 73 9.43 2.86 0.73
C LEU A 73 7.90 2.99 0.58
N VAL A 74 7.27 3.90 1.33
CA VAL A 74 5.84 4.18 1.17
C VAL A 74 5.53 4.66 -0.25
N TYR A 75 6.29 5.64 -0.76
CA TYR A 75 6.13 6.13 -2.12
C TYR A 75 6.27 4.99 -3.14
N GLN A 76 7.30 4.15 -3.00
CA GLN A 76 7.51 3.00 -3.89
C GLN A 76 6.32 2.03 -3.85
N HIS A 77 5.80 1.71 -2.66
CA HIS A 77 4.61 0.87 -2.57
C HIS A 77 3.40 1.50 -3.25
N LEU A 78 3.13 2.78 -3.07
CA LEU A 78 2.02 3.48 -3.75
C LEU A 78 2.23 3.47 -5.28
N PHE A 79 3.44 3.75 -5.73
CA PHE A 79 3.78 3.77 -7.15
C PHE A 79 3.56 2.40 -7.79
N TYR A 80 4.01 1.31 -7.17
CA TYR A 80 3.81 -0.03 -7.72
C TYR A 80 2.39 -0.56 -7.49
N LEU A 81 1.71 -0.20 -6.39
CA LEU A 81 0.27 -0.49 -6.21
C LEU A 81 -0.55 0.06 -7.38
N SER A 82 -0.23 1.27 -7.85
CA SER A 82 -0.93 1.88 -8.98
C SER A 82 -0.80 1.10 -10.30
N LYS A 83 0.18 0.19 -10.40
CA LYS A 83 0.45 -0.68 -11.54
C LYS A 83 -0.24 -2.05 -11.45
N ALA A 84 -0.89 -2.37 -10.34
CA ALA A 84 -1.62 -3.62 -10.19
C ALA A 84 -2.83 -3.67 -11.13
N GLU A 85 -3.13 -4.85 -11.69
CA GLU A 85 -4.16 -5.03 -12.72
C GLU A 85 -5.53 -4.46 -12.32
N ARG A 86 -5.95 -4.72 -11.07
CA ARG A 86 -7.25 -4.26 -10.56
C ARG A 86 -7.23 -2.88 -9.91
N PHE A 87 -6.10 -2.17 -9.91
CA PHE A 87 -5.95 -0.91 -9.18
C PHE A 87 -7.04 0.11 -9.52
N LYS A 88 -7.21 0.45 -10.80
CA LYS A 88 -8.20 1.45 -11.25
C LYS A 88 -9.63 1.08 -10.85
N VAL A 89 -9.99 -0.19 -10.97
CA VAL A 89 -11.33 -0.68 -10.59
C VAL A 89 -11.52 -0.56 -9.09
N VAL A 90 -10.53 -0.96 -8.30
CA VAL A 90 -10.61 -0.89 -6.84
C VAL A 90 -10.67 0.56 -6.36
N LEU A 91 -9.87 1.44 -6.94
CA LEU A 91 -9.85 2.87 -6.63
C LEU A 91 -11.19 3.54 -6.91
N ALA A 92 -11.80 3.25 -8.06
CA ALA A 92 -13.10 3.80 -8.45
C ALA A 92 -14.25 3.34 -7.53
N LEU A 93 -14.08 2.20 -6.84
CA LEU A 93 -15.07 1.65 -5.91
C LEU A 93 -14.91 2.16 -4.47
N LEU A 94 -13.83 2.90 -4.17
CA LEU A 94 -13.65 3.49 -2.85
C LEU A 94 -14.69 4.59 -2.60
N SER A 95 -15.25 4.58 -1.39
CA SER A 95 -16.10 5.66 -0.89
C SER A 95 -15.29 6.93 -0.63
N LYS A 96 -15.98 8.05 -0.45
CA LYS A 96 -15.35 9.35 -0.15
C LYS A 96 -14.45 9.28 1.08
N ASN A 97 -14.92 8.65 2.16
CA ASN A 97 -14.15 8.49 3.40
C ASN A 97 -12.90 7.62 3.19
N GLU A 98 -13.01 6.57 2.38
CA GLU A 98 -11.88 5.71 2.06
C GLU A 98 -10.83 6.45 1.21
N LYS A 99 -11.26 7.27 0.24
CA LYS A 99 -10.35 8.15 -0.52
C LYS A 99 -9.68 9.20 0.36
N GLU A 100 -10.37 9.75 1.36
CA GLU A 100 -9.79 10.68 2.34
C GLU A 100 -8.64 10.04 3.13
N GLU A 101 -8.75 8.76 3.49
CA GLU A 101 -7.62 8.05 4.14
C GLU A 101 -6.41 7.90 3.24
N VAL A 102 -6.62 7.68 1.93
CA VAL A 102 -5.52 7.68 0.95
C VAL A 102 -4.91 9.07 0.86
N GLN A 103 -5.73 10.11 0.80
CA GLN A 103 -5.26 11.49 0.74
C GLN A 103 -4.40 11.87 1.94
N GLN A 104 -4.80 11.49 3.16
CA GLN A 104 -4.00 11.73 4.36
C GLN A 104 -2.60 11.11 4.28
N LEU A 105 -2.46 9.95 3.62
CA LEU A 105 -1.14 9.35 3.41
C LEU A 105 -0.29 10.19 2.45
N PHE A 106 -0.87 10.72 1.37
CA PHE A 106 -0.18 11.61 0.45
C PHE A 106 0.22 12.93 1.11
N ASP A 107 -0.66 13.51 1.92
CA ASP A 107 -0.37 14.76 2.65
C ASP A 107 0.81 14.53 3.62
N LEU A 108 0.84 13.39 4.33
CA LEU A 108 1.98 13.01 5.17
C LEU A 108 3.28 12.85 4.37
N LEU A 109 3.24 12.22 3.20
CA LEU A 109 4.43 12.12 2.34
C LEU A 109 4.91 13.48 1.85
N SER A 110 3.99 14.42 1.56
CA SER A 110 4.36 15.77 1.15
C SER A 110 5.06 16.56 2.27
N GLU A 111 4.85 16.19 3.54
CA GLU A 111 5.51 16.82 4.69
C GLU A 111 6.89 16.23 4.98
N ASN A 112 7.21 15.05 4.43
CA ASN A 112 8.49 14.38 4.65
C ASN A 112 9.48 14.70 3.52
N GLU A 113 10.73 14.97 3.87
CA GLU A 113 11.82 15.08 2.89
C GLU A 113 12.15 13.67 2.36
N SER A 114 12.27 13.56 1.04
CA SER A 114 12.58 12.31 0.33
C SER A 114 13.70 12.53 -0.67
N ASP A 115 14.63 11.57 -0.74
CA ASP A 115 15.67 11.53 -1.76
C ASP A 115 15.23 10.78 -3.04
N GLN A 116 14.11 10.04 -3.00
CA GLN A 116 13.68 9.17 -4.10
C GLN A 116 12.50 9.67 -4.92
N TYR A 117 11.74 10.66 -4.45
CA TYR A 117 10.69 11.28 -5.23
C TYR A 117 10.67 12.79 -5.06
N SER A 118 10.35 13.49 -6.14
CA SER A 118 10.12 14.94 -6.09
C SER A 118 8.66 15.23 -5.75
N VAL A 119 8.37 16.47 -5.36
CA VAL A 119 6.98 16.95 -5.20
C VAL A 119 6.15 16.73 -6.47
N GLU A 120 6.77 16.91 -7.65
CA GLU A 120 6.14 16.68 -8.95
C GLU A 120 5.78 15.19 -9.18
N ASP A 121 6.63 14.28 -8.73
CA ASP A 121 6.38 12.84 -8.81
C ASP A 121 5.24 12.42 -7.87
N LEU A 122 5.22 12.99 -6.66
CA LEU A 122 4.15 12.77 -5.69
C LEU A 122 2.81 13.28 -6.23
N GLU A 123 2.78 14.49 -6.79
CA GLU A 123 1.57 15.08 -7.39
C GLU A 123 1.09 14.30 -8.63
N SER A 124 2.03 13.78 -9.43
CA SER A 124 1.71 12.90 -10.54
C SER A 124 1.07 11.60 -10.06
N LEU A 125 1.58 11.03 -8.98
CA LEU A 125 1.02 9.83 -8.36
C LEU A 125 -0.35 10.12 -7.72
N ARG A 126 -0.52 11.26 -7.05
CA ARG A 126 -1.79 11.71 -6.47
C ARG A 126 -2.92 11.73 -7.50
N LYS A 127 -2.63 12.24 -8.70
CA LYS A 127 -3.58 12.21 -9.85
C LYS A 127 -3.95 10.80 -10.29
N VAL A 128 -3.01 9.85 -10.25
CA VAL A 128 -3.29 8.43 -10.56
C VAL A 128 -4.24 7.82 -9.52
N TYR A 129 -4.17 8.28 -8.28
CA TYR A 129 -5.10 7.92 -7.20
C TYR A 129 -6.42 8.73 -7.23
N GLU A 130 -6.64 9.57 -8.25
CA GLU A 130 -7.85 10.40 -8.40
C GLU A 130 -8.14 11.25 -7.15
N LEU A 131 -7.08 11.81 -6.56
CA LEU A 131 -7.09 12.69 -5.39
C LEU A 131 -6.79 14.15 -5.76
#